data_AF-A0A4R8LEA9-F1
#
_entry.id   AF-A0A4R8LEA9-F1
#
_cell.length_a   1.000
_cell.length_b   1.000
_cell.length_c   1.000
_cell.angle_alpha   90.00
_cell.angle_beta   90.00
_cell.angle_gamma   90.00
#
_symmetry.space_group_name_H-M   'P 1'
#
loop_
_entity.id
_entity.type
_entity.pdbx_description
1 polymer ?
#
loop_
_entity_poly.entity_id
_entity_poly.type
_entity_poly.pdbx_seq_one_letter_code
_entity_poly.pdbx_strand_id
1 'polypeptide(L)' 'MTDLLRELEREFEEKGIQKGLQQGLLEGKREVAHRMLVKGASVQDVVELTGLDIKVVEEIRQNLH' A
#
# COMPACT_ATOMS: atom_id res chain seq x y z
N MET A 1 30.61 -12.63 -19.77
CA MET A 1 30.69 -11.77 -18.57
C MET A 1 29.71 -10.59 -18.63
N THR A 2 29.55 -9.96 -19.80
CA THR A 2 28.65 -8.81 -20.03
C THR A 2 27.16 -9.15 -20.13
N ASP A 3 26.79 -10.39 -20.47
CA ASP A 3 25.38 -10.78 -20.62
C ASP A 3 24.73 -11.11 -19.27
N LEU A 4 25.48 -11.78 -18.38
CA LEU A 4 25.04 -12.05 -17.01
C LEU A 4 24.79 -10.76 -16.21
N LEU A 5 25.65 -9.74 -16.38
CA LEU A 5 25.46 -8.44 -15.73
C LEU A 5 24.19 -7.73 -16.22
N ARG A 6 23.93 -7.76 -17.54
CA ARG A 6 22.71 -7.18 -18.12
C ARG A 6 21.44 -7.89 -17.69
N GLU A 7 21.49 -9.21 -17.54
CA GLU A 7 20.37 -9.99 -17.01
C GLU A 7 20.10 -9.64 -15.53
N LEU A 8 21.16 -9.53 -14.73
CA LEU A 8 21.06 -9.12 -13.33
C LEU A 8 20.51 -7.70 -13.18
N GLU A 9 20.99 -6.73 -13.97
CA GLU A 9 20.49 -5.35 -13.97
C GLU A 9 18.98 -5.29 -14.24
N ARG A 10 18.50 -6.02 -15.25
CA ARG A 10 17.07 -6.12 -15.55
C ARG A 10 16.28 -6.73 -14.41
N GLU A 11 16.78 -7.81 -13.82
CA GLU A 11 16.11 -8.46 -12.69
C GLU A 11 16.00 -7.52 -11.47
N PHE A 12 17.05 -6.74 -11.19
CA PHE A 12 17.03 -5.74 -10.13
C PHE A 12 16.06 -4.60 -10.42
N GLU A 13 16.02 -4.10 -11.66
CA GLU A 13 15.10 -3.05 -12.08
C GLU A 13 13.64 -3.53 -11.96
N GLU A 14 13.32 -4.72 -12.49
CA GLU A 14 11.99 -5.32 -12.40
C GLU A 14 11.56 -5.53 -10.95
N LYS A 15 12.44 -6.07 -10.11
CA LYS A 15 12.17 -6.23 -8.66
C LYS A 15 11.99 -4.88 -7.97
N GLY A 16 12.75 -3.86 -8.34
CA GLY A 16 12.64 -2.51 -7.82
C GLY A 16 11.28 -1.90 -8.14
N ILE A 17 10.86 -1.97 -9.41
CA ILE A 17 9.57 -1.47 -9.89
C ILE A 17 8.42 -2.22 -9.20
N GLN A 18 8.48 -3.56 -9.11
CA GLN A 18 7.44 -4.34 -8.43
C GLN A 18 7.30 -3.97 -6.95
N LYS A 19 8.42 -3.81 -6.23
CA LYS A 19 8.41 -3.37 -4.84
C LYS A 19 7.83 -1.97 -4.69
N GLY A 20 8.25 -1.03 -5.54
CA GLY A 20 7.75 0.34 -5.52
C GLY A 20 6.24 0.41 -5.78
N LEU A 21 5.75 -0.35 -6.76
CA LEU A 21 4.32 -0.42 -7.07
C LEU A 21 3.51 -1.01 -5.90
N GLN A 22 4.00 -2.08 -5.28
CA GLN A 22 3.33 -2.70 -4.13
C GLN A 22 3.28 -1.75 -2.92
N GLN A 23 4.40 -1.07 -2.62
CA GLN A 23 4.46 -0.06 -1.56
C GLN A 23 3.51 1.10 -1.83
N GLY A 24 3.57 1.69 -3.03
CA GLY A 24 2.70 2.81 -3.41
C GLY A 24 1.22 2.47 -3.40
N LEU A 25 0.84 1.26 -3.83
CA LEU A 25 -0.55 0.79 -3.74
C LEU A 25 -1.02 0.69 -2.28
N LEU A 26 -0.17 0.15 -1.39
CA LEU A 26 -0.51 0.02 0.03
C LEU A 26 -0.61 1.39 0.71
N GLU A 27 0.35 2.27 0.48
CA GLU A 27 0.35 3.64 1.00
C GLU A 27 -0.87 4.43 0.52
N GLY A 28 -1.19 4.36 -0.78
CA GLY A 28 -2.37 5.01 -1.34
C GLY A 28 -3.68 4.51 -0.72
N LYS A 29 -3.81 3.20 -0.49
CA LYS A 29 -4.97 2.63 0.24
C LYS A 29 -5.06 3.15 1.66
N ARG A 30 -3.94 3.21 2.40
CA ARG A 30 -3.90 3.73 3.79
C ARG A 30 -4.27 5.22 3.83
N GLU A 31 -3.81 6.01 2.88
CA GLU A 31 -4.16 7.43 2.79
C GLU A 31 -5.66 7.65 2.53
N VAL A 32 -6.24 6.89 1.60
CA VAL A 32 -7.69 6.93 1.34
C VAL A 32 -8.48 6.51 2.57
N ALA A 33 -8.09 5.41 3.24
CA ALA A 33 -8.71 4.96 4.47
C ALA A 33 -8.68 6.03 5.58
N HIS A 34 -7.52 6.68 5.77
CA HIS A 34 -7.38 7.78 6.72
C HIS A 34 -8.35 8.93 6.39
N ARG A 35 -8.38 9.40 5.15
CA ARG A 35 -9.28 10.49 4.72
C ARG A 35 -10.76 10.12 4.89
N MET A 36 -11.12 8.87 4.65
CA MET A 36 -12.48 8.37 4.86
C MET A 36 -12.87 8.39 6.34
N LEU A 37 -11.99 7.89 7.22
CA LEU A 37 -12.22 7.90 8.67
C LEU A 37 -12.33 9.33 9.22
N VAL A 38 -11.47 10.25 8.78
CA VAL A 38 -11.56 11.68 9.13
C VAL A 38 -12.90 12.28 8.71
N LYS A 39 -13.47 11.82 7.59
CA LYS A 39 -14.79 12.24 7.10
C LYS A 39 -15.97 11.54 7.79
N GLY A 40 -15.71 10.67 8.77
CA GLY A 40 -16.74 9.98 9.55
C GLY A 40 -17.25 8.69 8.91
N ALA A 41 -16.55 8.12 7.93
CA ALA A 41 -16.88 6.79 7.40
C ALA A 41 -16.73 5.71 8.48
N SER A 42 -17.55 4.67 8.42
CA SER A 42 -17.42 3.53 9.35
C SER A 42 -16.20 2.67 9.01
N VAL A 43 -15.69 1.93 10.01
CA VAL A 43 -14.58 0.99 9.80
C VAL A 43 -14.96 -0.07 8.76
N GLN A 44 -16.20 -0.55 8.79
CA GLN A 44 -16.72 -1.53 7.83
C GLN A 44 -16.69 -0.97 6.39
N ASP A 45 -17.19 0.25 6.16
CA ASP A 45 -17.19 0.86 4.81
C ASP A 45 -15.76 1.04 4.29
N VAL A 46 -14.83 1.41 5.16
CA VAL A 46 -13.43 1.59 4.80
C VAL A 46 -12.78 0.27 4.41
N VAL A 47 -13.03 -0.81 5.16
CA VAL A 47 -12.56 -2.16 4.82
C VAL A 47 -13.10 -2.60 3.47
N GLU A 48 -14.41 -2.43 3.24
CA GLU A 48 -15.06 -2.82 1.99
C GLU A 48 -14.51 -2.06 0.78
N LEU A 49 -14.36 -0.73 0.89
CA LEU A 49 -13.98 0.12 -0.23
C LEU A 49 -12.47 0.11 -0.52
N THR A 50 -11.62 -0.04 0.50
CA THR A 50 -10.15 -0.04 0.33
C THR A 50 -9.56 -1.44 0.18
N GLY A 51 -10.29 -2.47 0.64
CA GLY A 51 -9.80 -3.84 0.74
C GLY A 51 -8.63 -3.99 1.70
N LEU A 52 -8.47 -3.08 2.67
CA LEU A 52 -7.52 -3.21 3.77
C LEU A 52 -8.06 -4.17 4.83
N ASP A 53 -7.14 -4.84 5.53
CA ASP A 53 -7.51 -5.65 6.69
C ASP A 53 -8.13 -4.77 7.79
N ILE A 54 -9.16 -5.27 8.46
CA ILE A 54 -9.84 -4.56 9.54
C ILE A 54 -8.88 -4.08 10.64
N LYS A 55 -7.83 -4.86 10.96
CA LYS A 55 -6.82 -4.47 11.95
C LYS A 55 -6.04 -3.24 11.51
N VAL A 56 -5.73 -3.12 10.22
CA VAL A 56 -5.03 -1.95 9.67
C VAL A 56 -5.91 -0.71 9.71
N VAL A 57 -7.20 -0.85 9.37
CA VAL A 57 -8.14 0.26 9.43
C VAL A 57 -8.35 0.71 10.88
N GLU A 58 -8.41 -0.22 11.83
CA GLU A 58 -8.49 0.06 13.27
C GLU A 58 -7.24 0.76 13.80
N GLU A 59 -6.05 0.33 13.38
CA GLU A 59 -4.78 1.01 13.70
C GLU A 59 -4.79 2.47 13.19
N ILE A 60 -5.22 2.69 11.93
CA ILE A 60 -5.35 4.04 11.37
C ILE A 60 -6.34 4.86 12.19
N ARG A 61 -7.47 4.26 12.59
CA ARG A 61 -8.49 4.95 13.40
C ARG A 61 -7.95 5.36 14.77
N GLN A 62 -7.19 4.51 15.44
CA GLN A 62 -6.60 4.80 16.75
C GLN A 62 -5.54 5.91 16.67
N ASN A 63 -4.84 6.02 15.55
CA ASN A 63 -3.83 7.06 15.31
C ASN A 63 -4.41 8.43 14.90
N LEU A 64 -5.74 8.56 14.78
CA LEU A 64 -6.43 9.84 14.53
C LEU A 64 -6.63 10.70 15.79
N HIS A 65 -6.28 10.17 16.97
CA HIS A 65 -6.41 10.83 18.26
C HIS A 65 -5.30 11.85 18.55
#